data_AF-A0A835SIN5-F1
#
_entry.id   AF-A0A835SIN5-F1
#
_cell.length_a   1.000
_cell.length_b   1.000
_cell.length_c   1.000
_cell.angle_alpha   90.00
_cell.angle_beta   90.00
_cell.angle_gamma   90.00
#
_symmetry.space_group_name_H-M   'P 1'
#
loop_
_entity.id
_entity.type
_entity.pdbx_description
1 polymer ?
#
loop_
_entity_poly.entity_id
_entity_poly.type
_entity_poly.pdbx_seq_one_letter_code
_entity_poly.pdbx_strand_id
1 'polypeptide(L)'
;MDPAGSLPTAAEVAEVLPHLTPKQLADAVWCFAQHEVKPTAELMDAVAQEIHSKLAHFRAQDLSNTLWAFAMLKYQPTETWWQDFERQVYGALTDLTDRQLANLLWAFAVLERRQVATDATPAAASASSSAAWSADELSTSGTAAAAGLGFSAPEVELLAASERRSGWVLDPLLAHSCARGFSGYSAGSLHLLVWSLGKLHHPPPAAWLEGFLPAAEAQFFRFSPTELSNTIWALAKLGVELPGPWLDKLLLVAQWRFPSFPARLLSIVAWSTATLNHRPQQEWLMCFEEQVRAKFLDFTGHELACVAWSLRRFGYSTRNNAVFYMLQKQHRFLAADFEILSNPKLLRQVLGWKSAAASSGEQDDDGSSRNHNGGLGGESVP
;
A
#
# COMPACT_ATOMS: atom_id res chain seq x y z
N MET A 1 -25.97 -43.86 -1.53
CA MET A 1 -24.58 -43.37 -1.72
C MET A 1 -24.30 -43.51 -3.19
N ASP A 2 -24.51 -42.45 -3.96
CA ASP A 2 -24.03 -42.38 -5.34
C ASP A 2 -22.56 -41.91 -5.34
N PRO A 3 -21.64 -42.58 -6.07
CA PRO A 3 -20.20 -42.41 -5.89
C PRO A 3 -19.57 -41.37 -6.85
N ALA A 4 -20.36 -40.45 -7.40
CA ALA A 4 -19.88 -39.32 -8.19
C ALA A 4 -20.79 -38.13 -7.94
N GLY A 5 -20.43 -37.27 -6.98
CA GLY A 5 -21.18 -36.05 -6.68
C GLY A 5 -21.12 -35.10 -7.87
N SER A 6 -22.13 -35.15 -8.75
CA SER A 6 -22.37 -34.11 -9.72
C SER A 6 -22.52 -32.79 -8.96
N LEU A 7 -21.78 -31.76 -9.37
CA LEU A 7 -21.96 -30.40 -8.86
C LEU A 7 -23.45 -30.04 -9.02
N PRO A 8 -24.10 -29.49 -7.98
CA PRO A 8 -25.51 -29.15 -8.06
C PRO A 8 -25.74 -28.22 -9.25
N THR A 9 -26.77 -28.52 -10.04
CA THR A 9 -27.11 -27.72 -11.22
C THR A 9 -27.60 -26.34 -10.78
N ALA A 10 -27.43 -25.32 -11.64
CA ALA A 10 -27.86 -23.95 -11.32
C ALA A 10 -29.35 -23.88 -10.93
N ALA A 11 -30.19 -24.76 -11.50
CA ALA A 11 -31.61 -24.88 -11.17
C ALA A 11 -31.86 -25.42 -9.74
N GLU A 12 -31.14 -26.48 -9.34
CA GLU A 12 -31.24 -27.04 -7.98
C GLU A 12 -30.77 -26.03 -6.93
N VAL A 13 -29.74 -25.26 -7.24
CA VAL A 13 -29.29 -24.21 -6.32
C VAL A 13 -30.32 -23.07 -6.24
N ALA A 14 -30.88 -22.64 -7.36
CA ALA A 14 -31.90 -21.59 -7.39
C ALA A 14 -33.16 -21.94 -6.57
N GLU A 15 -33.55 -23.22 -6.48
CA GLU A 15 -34.66 -23.65 -5.60
C GLU A 15 -34.30 -23.58 -4.11
N VAL A 16 -33.04 -23.81 -3.75
CA VAL A 16 -32.60 -23.86 -2.34
C VAL A 16 -32.31 -22.47 -1.77
N LEU A 17 -31.76 -21.56 -2.58
CA LEU A 17 -31.32 -20.22 -2.13
C LEU A 17 -32.39 -19.43 -1.36
N PRO A 18 -33.66 -19.36 -1.80
CA PRO A 18 -34.71 -18.62 -1.09
C PRO A 18 -34.98 -19.12 0.34
N HIS A 19 -34.69 -20.39 0.61
CA HIS A 19 -34.91 -21.01 1.93
C HIS A 19 -33.73 -20.85 2.89
N LEU A 20 -32.57 -20.38 2.42
CA LEU A 20 -31.40 -20.18 3.26
C LEU A 20 -31.53 -18.91 4.12
N THR A 21 -31.15 -19.03 5.38
CA THR A 21 -31.04 -17.89 6.30
C THR A 21 -29.86 -16.99 5.92
N PRO A 22 -29.83 -15.70 6.34
CA PRO A 22 -28.68 -14.80 6.14
C PRO A 22 -27.34 -15.42 6.54
N LYS A 23 -27.30 -16.06 7.71
CA LYS A 23 -26.11 -16.77 8.19
C LYS A 23 -25.71 -17.91 7.26
N GLN A 24 -26.65 -18.75 6.81
CA GLN A 24 -26.35 -19.85 5.90
C GLN A 24 -25.84 -19.35 4.54
N LEU A 25 -26.37 -18.23 4.04
CA LEU A 25 -25.86 -17.59 2.81
C LEU A 25 -24.41 -17.10 3.00
N ALA A 26 -24.12 -16.41 4.11
CA ALA A 26 -22.77 -15.96 4.43
C ALA A 26 -21.79 -17.13 4.61
N ASP A 27 -22.19 -18.17 5.33
CA ASP A 27 -21.41 -19.39 5.55
C ASP A 27 -21.17 -20.14 4.23
N ALA A 28 -22.15 -20.17 3.31
CA ALA A 28 -21.99 -20.82 2.01
C ALA A 28 -20.90 -20.15 1.15
N VAL A 29 -20.96 -18.82 0.98
CA VAL A 29 -19.93 -18.09 0.22
C VAL A 29 -18.57 -18.16 0.92
N TRP A 30 -18.56 -18.13 2.25
CA TRP A 30 -17.35 -18.30 3.03
C TRP A 30 -16.73 -19.69 2.82
N CYS A 31 -17.53 -20.76 2.79
CA CYS A 31 -17.06 -22.12 2.49
C CYS A 31 -16.49 -22.21 1.07
N PHE A 32 -17.12 -21.61 0.06
CA PHE A 32 -16.55 -21.56 -1.28
C PHE A 32 -15.18 -20.89 -1.30
N ALA A 33 -15.06 -19.74 -0.63
CA ALA A 33 -13.79 -19.03 -0.49
C ALA A 33 -12.73 -19.84 0.26
N GLN A 34 -13.09 -20.46 1.39
CA GLN A 34 -12.16 -21.20 2.25
C GLN A 34 -11.61 -22.47 1.57
N HIS A 35 -12.45 -23.15 0.78
CA HIS A 35 -12.07 -24.38 0.08
C HIS A 35 -11.55 -24.14 -1.34
N GLU A 36 -11.34 -22.88 -1.74
CA GLU A 36 -10.88 -22.49 -3.08
C GLU A 36 -11.76 -23.04 -4.22
N VAL A 37 -13.03 -23.35 -3.91
CA VAL A 37 -14.02 -23.79 -4.89
C VAL A 37 -14.48 -22.54 -5.62
N LYS A 38 -14.26 -22.50 -6.94
CA LYS A 38 -14.71 -21.41 -7.80
C LYS A 38 -16.10 -21.73 -8.34
N PRO A 39 -17.17 -21.11 -7.80
CA PRO A 39 -18.51 -21.34 -8.33
C PRO A 39 -18.63 -20.68 -9.72
N THR A 40 -19.63 -21.09 -10.50
CA THR A 40 -19.92 -20.42 -11.77
C THR A 40 -20.37 -18.98 -11.53
N ALA A 41 -20.17 -18.10 -12.52
CA ALA A 41 -20.60 -16.70 -12.43
C ALA A 41 -22.11 -16.61 -12.16
N GLU A 42 -22.92 -17.41 -12.86
CA GLU A 42 -24.37 -17.51 -12.67
C GLU A 42 -24.76 -17.86 -11.24
N LEU A 43 -24.06 -18.81 -10.62
CA LEU A 43 -24.31 -19.20 -9.24
C LEU A 43 -23.93 -18.08 -8.26
N MET A 44 -22.78 -17.42 -8.49
CA MET A 44 -22.37 -16.30 -7.66
C MET A 44 -23.35 -15.12 -7.76
N ASP A 45 -23.86 -14.83 -8.96
CA ASP A 45 -24.85 -13.77 -9.17
C ASP A 45 -26.17 -14.09 -8.47
N ALA A 46 -26.65 -15.34 -8.57
CA ALA A 46 -27.86 -15.77 -7.86
C ALA A 46 -27.70 -15.68 -6.33
N VAL A 47 -26.55 -16.11 -5.79
CA VAL A 47 -26.25 -16.01 -4.36
C VAL A 47 -26.12 -14.55 -3.92
N ALA A 48 -25.46 -13.70 -4.70
CA ALA A 48 -25.30 -12.28 -4.40
C ALA A 48 -26.65 -11.54 -4.41
N GLN A 49 -27.54 -11.88 -5.35
CA GLN A 49 -28.90 -11.35 -5.41
C GLN A 49 -29.73 -11.78 -4.20
N GLU A 50 -29.60 -13.04 -3.76
CA GLU A 50 -30.30 -13.52 -2.58
C GLU A 50 -29.76 -12.92 -1.28
N ILE A 51 -28.44 -12.71 -1.19
CA ILE A 51 -27.82 -11.95 -0.10
C ILE A 51 -28.36 -10.51 -0.10
N HIS A 52 -28.47 -9.88 -1.26
CA HIS A 52 -28.99 -8.51 -1.41
C HIS A 52 -30.44 -8.39 -0.94
N SER A 53 -31.30 -9.34 -1.32
CA SER A 53 -32.73 -9.35 -0.92
C SER A 53 -32.92 -9.51 0.60
N LYS A 54 -31.98 -10.18 1.27
CA LYS A 54 -32.02 -10.47 2.71
C LYS A 54 -31.10 -9.58 3.56
N LEU A 55 -30.41 -8.63 2.94
CA LEU A 55 -29.32 -7.87 3.54
C LEU A 55 -29.69 -7.18 4.86
N ALA A 56 -30.93 -6.69 4.98
CA ALA A 56 -31.45 -6.05 6.20
C ALA A 56 -31.42 -6.96 7.45
N HIS A 57 -31.36 -8.29 7.26
CA HIS A 57 -31.32 -9.27 8.34
C HIS A 57 -29.91 -9.80 8.63
N PHE A 58 -28.88 -9.29 7.93
CA PHE A 58 -27.49 -9.68 8.18
C PHE A 58 -26.97 -9.02 9.45
N ARG A 59 -26.29 -9.81 10.28
CA ARG A 59 -25.56 -9.30 11.44
C ARG A 59 -24.14 -8.89 11.05
N ALA A 60 -23.48 -8.13 11.91
CA ALA A 60 -22.08 -7.69 11.74
C ALA A 60 -21.12 -8.82 11.30
N GLN A 61 -21.24 -10.02 11.88
CA GLN A 61 -20.43 -11.17 11.50
C GLN A 61 -20.73 -11.65 10.07
N ASP A 62 -22.01 -11.72 9.72
CA ASP A 62 -22.47 -12.23 8.44
C ASP A 62 -22.01 -11.27 7.31
N LEU A 63 -22.12 -9.95 7.53
CA LEU A 63 -21.59 -8.92 6.61
C LEU A 63 -20.08 -9.05 6.39
N SER A 64 -19.32 -9.18 7.48
CA SER A 64 -17.86 -9.32 7.42
C SER A 64 -17.43 -10.58 6.67
N ASN A 65 -18.08 -11.72 6.94
CA ASN A 65 -17.80 -13.00 6.29
C ASN A 65 -18.15 -12.96 4.80
N THR A 66 -19.32 -12.41 4.44
CA THR A 66 -19.74 -12.27 3.04
C THR A 66 -18.76 -11.45 2.23
N LEU A 67 -18.36 -10.28 2.73
CA LEU A 67 -17.45 -9.40 1.97
C LEU A 67 -16.05 -10.01 1.87
N TRP A 68 -15.55 -10.63 2.94
CA TRP A 68 -14.29 -11.36 2.91
C TRP A 68 -14.34 -12.50 1.87
N ALA A 69 -15.44 -13.25 1.81
CA ALA A 69 -15.62 -14.31 0.83
C ALA A 69 -15.62 -13.78 -0.61
N PHE A 70 -16.33 -12.68 -0.87
CA PHE A 70 -16.34 -12.02 -2.18
C PHE A 70 -14.94 -11.58 -2.60
N ALA A 71 -14.17 -11.00 -1.68
CA ALA A 71 -12.77 -10.61 -1.91
C ALA A 71 -11.89 -11.82 -2.26
N MET A 72 -12.02 -12.94 -1.54
CA MET A 72 -11.26 -14.17 -1.81
C MET A 72 -11.63 -14.81 -3.16
N LEU A 73 -12.92 -14.80 -3.50
CA LEU A 73 -13.46 -15.31 -4.76
C LEU A 73 -13.26 -14.34 -5.94
N LYS A 74 -12.78 -13.12 -5.67
CA LYS A 74 -12.66 -12.02 -6.64
C LYS A 74 -13.99 -11.70 -7.35
N TYR A 75 -15.10 -11.88 -6.64
CA TYR A 75 -16.43 -11.54 -7.12
C TYR A 75 -16.65 -10.04 -6.94
N GLN A 76 -17.13 -9.37 -8.00
CA GLN A 76 -17.40 -7.93 -8.01
C GLN A 76 -18.91 -7.68 -8.08
N PRO A 77 -19.55 -7.28 -6.96
CA PRO A 77 -20.97 -6.93 -6.95
C PRO A 77 -21.27 -5.68 -7.77
N THR A 78 -22.54 -5.49 -8.09
CA THR A 78 -23.04 -4.28 -8.78
C THR A 78 -22.94 -3.05 -7.87
N GLU A 79 -22.98 -1.85 -8.47
CA GLU A 79 -22.96 -0.59 -7.71
C GLU A 79 -24.14 -0.46 -6.73
N THR A 80 -25.33 -0.92 -7.15
CA THR A 80 -26.52 -0.94 -6.29
C THR A 80 -26.34 -1.85 -5.08
N TRP A 81 -25.69 -3.00 -5.27
CA TRP A 81 -25.36 -3.90 -4.17
C TRP A 81 -24.40 -3.22 -3.18
N TRP A 82 -23.37 -2.54 -3.67
CA TRP A 82 -22.41 -1.82 -2.82
C TRP A 82 -23.06 -0.74 -1.98
N GLN A 83 -23.93 0.09 -2.57
CA GLN A 83 -24.62 1.16 -1.84
C GLN A 83 -25.47 0.60 -0.70
N ASP A 84 -26.17 -0.51 -0.93
CA ASP A 84 -27.04 -1.13 0.07
C ASP A 84 -26.21 -1.83 1.15
N PHE A 85 -25.13 -2.50 0.74
CA PHE A 85 -24.18 -3.14 1.65
C PHE A 85 -23.49 -2.14 2.57
N GLU A 86 -22.99 -1.03 2.03
CA GLU A 86 -22.35 0.03 2.80
C GLU A 86 -23.34 0.67 3.80
N ARG A 87 -24.61 0.87 3.42
CA ARG A 87 -25.67 1.31 4.34
C ARG A 87 -25.91 0.32 5.47
N GLN A 88 -25.94 -0.98 5.17
CA GLN A 88 -26.10 -2.01 6.19
C GLN A 88 -24.90 -2.09 7.13
N VAL A 89 -23.67 -1.95 6.62
CA VAL A 89 -22.45 -1.86 7.45
C VAL A 89 -22.50 -0.63 8.35
N TYR A 90 -22.97 0.51 7.84
CA TYR A 90 -23.14 1.73 8.63
C TYR A 90 -24.12 1.52 9.79
N GLY A 91 -25.26 0.86 9.54
CA GLY A 91 -26.24 0.51 10.58
C GLY A 91 -25.69 -0.46 11.64
N ALA A 92 -24.75 -1.32 11.27
CA ALA A 92 -24.14 -2.32 12.15
C ALA A 92 -22.86 -1.84 12.86
N LEU A 93 -22.46 -0.56 12.74
CA LEU A 93 -21.17 -0.07 13.23
C LEU A 93 -20.92 -0.38 14.71
N THR A 94 -21.92 -0.19 15.56
CA THR A 94 -21.80 -0.41 17.02
C THR A 94 -21.60 -1.88 17.39
N ASP A 95 -22.03 -2.79 16.53
CA ASP A 95 -22.04 -4.23 16.77
C ASP A 95 -20.79 -4.91 16.22
N LEU A 96 -19.96 -4.18 15.45
CA LEU A 96 -18.71 -4.69 14.90
C LEU A 96 -17.68 -4.94 16.00
N THR A 97 -17.11 -6.14 15.97
CA THR A 97 -15.85 -6.45 16.65
C THR A 97 -14.66 -5.88 15.88
N ASP A 98 -13.53 -5.73 16.55
CA ASP A 98 -12.26 -5.28 15.96
C ASP A 98 -11.86 -6.13 14.74
N ARG A 99 -12.00 -7.46 14.86
CA ARG A 99 -11.71 -8.41 13.79
C ARG A 99 -12.65 -8.27 12.61
N GLN A 100 -13.95 -8.09 12.85
CA GLN A 100 -14.94 -7.92 11.76
C GLN A 100 -14.69 -6.61 11.01
N LEU A 101 -14.40 -5.52 11.73
CA LEU A 101 -14.03 -4.24 11.14
C LEU A 101 -12.76 -4.37 10.29
N ALA A 102 -11.72 -5.02 10.82
CA ALA A 102 -10.48 -5.25 10.10
C ALA A 102 -10.68 -6.08 8.81
N ASN A 103 -11.51 -7.13 8.87
CA ASN A 103 -11.85 -7.95 7.71
C ASN A 103 -12.66 -7.17 6.66
N LEU A 104 -13.60 -6.32 7.08
CA LEU A 104 -14.35 -5.46 6.18
C LEU A 104 -13.41 -4.52 5.43
N LEU A 105 -12.54 -3.80 6.15
CA LEU A 105 -11.55 -2.89 5.54
C LEU A 105 -10.62 -3.62 4.57
N TRP A 106 -10.14 -4.79 4.95
CA TRP A 106 -9.31 -5.62 4.09
C TRP A 106 -10.06 -6.02 2.81
N ALA A 107 -11.31 -6.43 2.94
CA ALA A 107 -12.11 -6.84 1.79
C ALA A 107 -12.43 -5.65 0.86
N PHE A 108 -12.75 -4.47 1.40
CA PHE A 108 -12.85 -3.23 0.63
C PHE A 108 -11.57 -2.94 -0.17
N ALA A 109 -10.41 -3.08 0.47
CA ALA A 109 -9.11 -2.89 -0.16
C ALA A 109 -8.77 -3.95 -1.22
N VAL A 110 -9.22 -5.20 -1.05
CA VAL A 110 -9.00 -6.27 -2.01
C VAL A 110 -9.91 -6.15 -3.23
N LEU A 111 -11.17 -5.76 -3.02
CA LEU A 111 -12.13 -5.52 -4.09
C LEU A 111 -11.93 -4.17 -4.78
N GLU A 112 -10.96 -3.37 -4.32
CA GLU A 112 -10.62 -2.04 -4.85
C GLU A 112 -11.83 -1.10 -4.88
N ARG A 113 -12.74 -1.27 -3.92
CA ARG A 113 -13.89 -0.39 -3.76
C ARG A 113 -13.38 1.01 -3.44
N ARG A 114 -13.74 1.97 -4.28
CA ARG A 114 -13.46 3.39 -4.08
C ARG A 114 -14.76 4.13 -3.95
N GLN A 115 -14.72 5.25 -3.22
CA GLN A 115 -15.83 6.19 -3.19
C GLN A 115 -16.19 6.55 -4.64
N VAL A 116 -17.43 6.25 -5.01
CA VAL A 116 -18.00 6.79 -6.24
C VAL A 116 -18.17 8.28 -5.97
N ALA A 117 -17.37 9.11 -6.66
CA ALA A 117 -17.53 10.55 -6.59
C ALA A 117 -18.98 10.87 -6.97
N THR A 118 -19.79 11.23 -5.99
CA THR A 118 -21.06 11.88 -6.26
C THR A 118 -20.68 13.23 -6.84
N ASP A 119 -20.94 13.43 -8.14
CA ASP A 119 -20.68 14.68 -8.83
C ASP A 119 -21.45 15.83 -8.14
N ALA A 120 -20.82 16.42 -7.13
CA ALA A 120 -21.16 17.73 -6.64
C ALA A 120 -20.44 18.74 -7.55
N THR A 121 -21.08 19.09 -8.67
CA THR A 121 -20.88 20.28 -9.53
C THR A 121 -19.44 20.73 -9.88
N PRO A 122 -19.08 20.95 -11.17
CA PRO A 122 -17.80 21.53 -11.53
C PRO A 122 -17.83 23.05 -11.29
N ALA A 123 -17.37 23.51 -10.14
CA ALA A 123 -17.18 24.94 -9.88
C ALA A 123 -16.03 25.17 -8.89
N ALA A 124 -14.80 25.06 -9.41
CA ALA A 124 -13.59 25.80 -9.00
C ALA A 124 -12.28 25.16 -9.53
N ALA A 125 -12.33 24.39 -10.63
CA ALA A 125 -11.12 23.99 -11.36
C ALA A 125 -10.71 25.10 -12.35
N SER A 126 -10.40 26.29 -11.83
CA SER A 126 -9.70 27.33 -12.57
C SER A 126 -8.99 28.29 -11.62
N ALA A 127 -7.97 27.80 -10.92
CA ALA A 127 -6.89 28.63 -10.39
C ALA A 127 -5.70 27.74 -9.99
N SER A 128 -4.82 27.55 -10.97
CA SER A 128 -3.35 27.59 -10.84
C SER A 128 -2.64 26.66 -9.86
N SER A 129 -1.74 25.85 -10.40
CA SER A 129 -0.35 25.82 -9.90
C SER A 129 0.61 25.28 -10.97
N SER A 130 0.91 26.12 -11.97
CA SER A 130 2.29 26.23 -12.43
C SER A 130 2.90 27.43 -11.72
N ALA A 131 3.77 27.20 -10.75
CA ALA A 131 4.80 28.16 -10.35
C ALA A 131 5.78 27.46 -9.42
N ALA A 132 7.01 27.39 -9.89
CA ALA A 132 8.19 27.10 -9.10
C ALA A 132 8.24 28.00 -7.87
N TRP A 133 8.54 27.43 -6.71
CA TRP A 133 8.93 28.19 -5.54
C TRP A 133 10.37 28.64 -5.68
N SER A 134 10.56 29.96 -5.77
CA SER A 134 11.77 30.64 -5.35
C SER A 134 11.47 31.37 -4.04
N ALA A 135 12.42 31.28 -3.10
CA ALA A 135 12.43 31.97 -1.82
C ALA A 135 12.67 33.47 -2.00
N ASP A 136 12.00 34.32 -1.22
CA ASP A 136 12.63 35.27 -0.29
C ASP A 136 11.61 36.16 0.49
N GLU A 137 12.05 36.63 1.66
CA GLU A 137 11.67 37.85 2.40
C GLU A 137 10.43 37.95 3.34
N LEU A 138 10.73 37.80 4.64
CA LEU A 138 10.59 38.75 5.78
C LEU A 138 9.42 39.77 5.92
N SER A 139 8.78 39.69 7.11
CA SER A 139 8.34 40.77 8.03
C SER A 139 7.26 41.80 7.63
N THR A 140 6.11 41.82 8.34
CA THR A 140 5.75 42.78 9.42
C THR A 140 4.27 42.69 9.84
N SER A 141 4.02 43.18 11.06
CA SER A 141 2.82 43.19 11.91
C SER A 141 1.52 43.80 11.36
N GLY A 142 0.38 43.39 11.93
CA GLY A 142 -0.85 44.21 11.94
C GLY A 142 -2.04 43.51 12.62
N THR A 143 -2.49 44.06 13.75
CA THR A 143 -3.59 43.60 14.62
C THR A 143 -4.99 43.97 14.10
N ALA A 144 -6.04 43.23 14.52
CA ALA A 144 -7.25 43.72 15.22
C ALA A 144 -8.58 43.00 14.85
N ALA A 145 -9.22 42.48 15.92
CA ALA A 145 -10.62 42.69 16.34
C ALA A 145 -11.84 42.09 15.56
N ALA A 146 -12.46 41.12 16.23
CA ALA A 146 -13.81 41.16 16.83
C ALA A 146 -15.09 40.79 16.06
N ALA A 147 -15.99 40.18 16.85
CA ALA A 147 -17.43 39.91 16.68
C ALA A 147 -17.80 38.76 15.72
N GLY A 148 -18.53 37.72 16.12
CA GLY A 148 -19.46 37.56 17.23
C GLY A 148 -20.86 37.34 16.67
N LEU A 149 -21.23 36.09 16.36
CA LEU A 149 -22.63 35.65 16.25
C LEU A 149 -22.69 34.14 16.55
N GLY A 150 -23.32 33.81 17.67
CA GLY A 150 -23.73 32.45 17.97
C GLY A 150 -24.98 32.08 17.18
N PHE A 151 -25.06 30.83 16.74
CA PHE A 151 -26.32 30.14 16.59
C PHE A 151 -26.13 28.69 17.01
N SER A 152 -26.91 28.29 18.01
CA SER A 152 -27.07 26.93 18.49
C SER A 152 -27.96 26.15 17.52
N ALA A 153 -27.45 25.07 16.94
CA ALA A 153 -28.24 23.94 16.45
C ALA A 153 -27.36 22.71 16.07
N PRO A 154 -26.65 22.04 16.99
CA PRO A 154 -25.75 20.95 16.57
C PRO A 154 -26.47 19.60 16.37
N GLU A 155 -27.71 19.41 16.82
CA GLU A 155 -28.33 18.07 16.86
C GLU A 155 -29.18 17.72 15.63
N VAL A 156 -29.90 18.67 15.04
CA VAL A 156 -30.79 18.38 13.89
C VAL A 156 -30.02 18.37 12.57
N GLU A 157 -28.96 19.16 12.43
CA GLU A 157 -28.05 19.11 11.28
C GLU A 157 -27.21 17.82 11.26
N LEU A 158 -26.86 17.24 12.42
CA LEU A 158 -26.07 16.01 12.47
C LEU A 158 -26.87 14.80 11.94
N LEU A 159 -28.17 14.74 12.27
CA LEU A 159 -29.06 13.67 11.81
C LEU A 159 -29.41 13.83 10.32
N ALA A 160 -29.70 15.06 9.86
CA ALA A 160 -29.92 15.35 8.44
C ALA A 160 -28.63 15.20 7.59
N ALA A 161 -27.46 15.42 8.16
CA ALA A 161 -26.17 15.13 7.53
C ALA A 161 -25.87 13.63 7.44
N SER A 162 -26.40 12.81 8.36
CA SER A 162 -26.29 11.34 8.27
C SER A 162 -27.10 10.76 7.12
N GLU A 163 -28.24 11.39 6.77
CA GLU A 163 -29.09 10.94 5.66
C GLU A 163 -28.53 11.33 4.28
N ARG A 164 -27.60 12.32 4.21
CA ARG A 164 -26.99 12.81 2.96
C ARG A 164 -25.62 12.24 2.63
N ARG A 165 -25.00 11.44 3.50
CA ARG A 165 -23.72 10.76 3.18
C ARG A 165 -23.98 9.48 2.41
N SER A 166 -24.48 9.63 1.19
CA SER A 166 -24.50 8.55 0.22
C SER A 166 -23.06 8.15 -0.15
N GLY A 167 -22.67 6.91 0.16
CA GLY A 167 -21.73 6.15 -0.67
C GLY A 167 -20.29 5.95 -0.19
N TRP A 168 -19.95 6.16 1.08
CA TRP A 168 -18.66 5.69 1.60
C TRP A 168 -18.66 5.38 3.09
N VAL A 169 -18.62 4.09 3.44
CA VAL A 169 -18.62 3.63 4.84
C VAL A 169 -17.25 3.65 5.52
N LEU A 170 -16.17 3.93 4.78
CA LEU A 170 -14.81 3.89 5.32
C LEU A 170 -14.58 4.95 6.40
N ASP A 171 -14.99 6.19 6.19
CA ASP A 171 -14.80 7.27 7.18
C ASP A 171 -15.55 6.98 8.49
N PRO A 172 -16.83 6.55 8.47
CA PRO A 172 -17.51 6.05 9.66
C PRO A 172 -16.80 4.90 10.36
N LEU A 173 -16.25 3.93 9.60
CA LEU A 173 -15.49 2.81 10.19
C LEU A 173 -14.21 3.30 10.90
N LEU A 174 -13.50 4.25 10.30
CA LEU A 174 -12.31 4.86 10.90
C LEU A 174 -12.67 5.66 12.16
N ALA A 175 -13.71 6.50 12.08
CA ALA A 175 -14.21 7.25 13.24
C ALA A 175 -14.63 6.31 14.38
N HIS A 176 -15.33 5.22 14.06
CA HIS A 176 -15.73 4.20 15.04
C HIS A 176 -14.53 3.52 15.70
N SER A 177 -13.52 3.12 14.91
CA SER A 177 -12.30 2.51 15.46
C SER A 177 -11.52 3.47 16.36
N CYS A 178 -11.48 4.77 16.01
CA CYS A 178 -10.86 5.80 16.84
C CYS A 178 -11.65 6.02 18.15
N ALA A 179 -12.98 6.07 18.08
CA ALA A 179 -13.85 6.33 19.24
C ALA A 179 -13.80 5.22 20.29
N ARG A 180 -13.68 3.95 19.87
CA ARG A 180 -13.51 2.81 20.80
C ARG A 180 -12.10 2.70 21.37
N GLY A 181 -11.14 3.40 20.76
CA GLY A 181 -9.74 3.21 21.00
C GLY A 181 -9.23 1.87 20.47
N PHE A 182 -7.93 1.75 20.32
CA PHE A 182 -7.27 0.53 19.85
C PHE A 182 -6.83 -0.39 20.99
N SER A 183 -7.15 -0.04 22.24
CA SER A 183 -6.83 -0.84 23.43
C SER A 183 -7.66 -2.13 23.43
N GLY A 184 -7.04 -3.24 23.01
CA GLY A 184 -7.69 -4.55 22.91
C GLY A 184 -7.68 -5.13 21.49
N TYR A 185 -7.28 -4.34 20.49
CA TYR A 185 -7.12 -4.86 19.14
C TYR A 185 -5.99 -5.89 19.08
N SER A 186 -6.24 -6.99 18.37
CA SER A 186 -5.19 -7.96 18.09
C SER A 186 -4.16 -7.39 17.09
N ALA A 187 -2.93 -7.92 17.11
CA ALA A 187 -1.91 -7.64 16.09
C ALA A 187 -2.46 -7.91 14.66
N GLY A 188 -3.23 -8.98 14.51
CA GLY A 188 -3.94 -9.31 13.26
C GLY A 188 -4.89 -8.19 12.81
N SER A 189 -5.72 -7.69 13.73
CA SER A 189 -6.66 -6.62 13.43
C SER A 189 -5.92 -5.34 13.04
N LEU A 190 -4.94 -4.90 13.84
CA LEU A 190 -4.20 -3.64 13.63
C LEU A 190 -3.48 -3.59 12.29
N HIS A 191 -2.76 -4.66 11.91
CA HIS A 191 -2.03 -4.65 10.65
C HIS A 191 -2.99 -4.59 9.45
N LEU A 192 -4.14 -5.26 9.54
CA LEU A 192 -5.15 -5.24 8.47
C LEU A 192 -5.74 -3.84 8.32
N LEU A 193 -6.02 -3.11 9.40
CA LEU A 193 -6.52 -1.74 9.32
C LEU A 193 -5.58 -0.87 8.47
N VAL A 194 -4.31 -0.79 8.89
CA VAL A 194 -3.34 0.10 8.24
C VAL A 194 -2.99 -0.39 6.84
N TRP A 195 -2.85 -1.70 6.64
CA TRP A 195 -2.59 -2.27 5.31
C TRP A 195 -3.70 -1.94 4.32
N SER A 196 -4.96 -2.04 4.75
CA SER A 196 -6.12 -1.74 3.91
C SER A 196 -6.13 -0.27 3.50
N LEU A 197 -5.84 0.63 4.43
CA LEU A 197 -5.70 2.06 4.15
C LEU A 197 -4.56 2.34 3.16
N GLY A 198 -3.40 1.73 3.37
CA GLY A 198 -2.25 1.85 2.47
C GLY A 198 -2.55 1.36 1.05
N LYS A 199 -3.33 0.28 0.92
CA LYS A 199 -3.75 -0.25 -0.38
C LYS A 199 -4.83 0.61 -1.06
N LEU A 200 -5.76 1.17 -0.29
CA LEU A 200 -6.79 2.09 -0.80
C LEU A 200 -6.25 3.49 -1.09
N HIS A 201 -5.00 3.79 -0.71
CA HIS A 201 -4.43 5.14 -0.74
C HIS A 201 -5.27 6.16 0.05
N HIS A 202 -5.90 5.71 1.13
CA HIS A 202 -6.75 6.55 1.97
C HIS A 202 -6.01 6.94 3.25
N PRO A 203 -5.51 8.18 3.36
CA PRO A 203 -4.81 8.62 4.56
C PRO A 203 -5.77 8.67 5.76
N PRO A 204 -5.42 8.07 6.92
CA PRO A 204 -6.22 8.19 8.12
C PRO A 204 -6.11 9.61 8.71
N PRO A 205 -7.15 10.08 9.43
CA PRO A 205 -7.07 11.31 10.21
C PRO A 205 -5.94 11.30 11.25
N ALA A 206 -5.38 12.46 11.59
CA ALA A 206 -4.30 12.57 12.58
C ALA A 206 -4.69 11.96 13.95
N ALA A 207 -5.91 12.22 14.42
CA ALA A 207 -6.42 11.64 15.67
C ALA A 207 -6.47 10.09 15.64
N TRP A 208 -6.72 9.50 14.47
CA TRP A 208 -6.70 8.05 14.30
C TRP A 208 -5.27 7.51 14.45
N LEU A 209 -4.27 8.21 13.89
CA LEU A 209 -2.85 7.85 14.04
C LEU A 209 -2.35 8.00 15.48
N GLU A 210 -2.77 9.06 16.18
CA GLU A 210 -2.43 9.26 17.59
C GLU A 210 -2.91 8.11 18.48
N GLY A 211 -4.08 7.53 18.18
CA GLY A 211 -4.56 6.33 18.86
C GLY A 211 -3.88 5.04 18.36
N PHE A 212 -3.64 4.92 17.06
CA PHE A 212 -3.13 3.70 16.43
C PHE A 212 -1.66 3.43 16.79
N LEU A 213 -0.79 4.45 16.75
CA LEU A 213 0.64 4.27 16.92
C LEU A 213 1.01 3.66 18.29
N PRO A 214 0.48 4.13 19.44
CA PRO A 214 0.76 3.50 20.73
C PRO A 214 0.22 2.06 20.83
N ALA A 215 -0.95 1.79 20.24
CA ALA A 215 -1.53 0.45 20.26
C ALA A 215 -0.74 -0.54 19.39
N ALA A 216 -0.27 -0.10 18.23
CA ALA A 216 0.65 -0.86 17.39
C ALA A 216 1.97 -1.11 18.13
N GLU A 217 2.55 -0.09 18.79
CA GLU A 217 3.77 -0.21 19.58
C GLU A 217 3.66 -1.29 20.67
N ALA A 218 2.54 -1.31 21.38
CA ALA A 218 2.27 -2.33 22.41
C ALA A 218 2.18 -3.77 21.84
N GLN A 219 1.91 -3.93 20.54
CA GLN A 219 1.83 -5.24 19.87
C GLN A 219 3.08 -5.57 19.04
N PHE A 220 4.14 -4.77 19.04
CA PHE A 220 5.32 -4.99 18.18
C PHE A 220 5.91 -6.40 18.28
N PHE A 221 6.07 -6.92 19.50
CA PHE A 221 6.61 -8.27 19.71
C PHE A 221 5.67 -9.40 19.27
N ARG A 222 4.37 -9.11 19.14
CA ARG A 222 3.34 -10.08 18.74
C ARG A 222 3.11 -10.11 17.24
N PHE A 223 3.51 -9.08 16.50
CA PHE A 223 3.45 -9.11 15.04
C PHE A 223 4.33 -10.23 14.47
N SER A 224 3.82 -10.89 13.46
CA SER A 224 4.60 -11.74 12.55
C SER A 224 5.46 -10.88 11.61
N PRO A 225 6.50 -11.46 10.99
CA PRO A 225 7.31 -10.78 9.96
C PRO A 225 6.49 -10.08 8.87
N THR A 226 5.44 -10.75 8.39
CA THR A 226 4.55 -10.24 7.34
C THR A 226 3.77 -9.02 7.84
N GLU A 227 3.23 -9.09 9.06
CA GLU A 227 2.45 -8.00 9.64
C GLU A 227 3.31 -6.77 9.94
N LEU A 228 4.54 -6.95 10.44
CA LEU A 228 5.51 -5.85 10.61
C LEU A 228 5.80 -5.17 9.27
N SER A 229 6.10 -5.97 8.24
CA SER A 229 6.44 -5.47 6.91
C SER A 229 5.26 -4.74 6.25
N ASN A 230 4.05 -5.29 6.38
CA ASN A 230 2.83 -4.67 5.85
C ASN A 230 2.48 -3.37 6.57
N THR A 231 2.72 -3.30 7.88
CA THR A 231 2.49 -2.10 8.68
C THR A 231 3.41 -0.96 8.23
N ILE A 232 4.73 -1.20 8.16
CA ILE A 232 5.68 -0.17 7.72
C ILE A 232 5.46 0.22 6.26
N TRP A 233 5.12 -0.75 5.39
CA TRP A 233 4.79 -0.50 3.99
C TRP A 233 3.58 0.40 3.83
N ALA A 234 2.52 0.13 4.59
CA ALA A 234 1.29 0.90 4.51
C ALA A 234 1.51 2.34 4.97
N LEU A 235 2.20 2.54 6.10
CA LEU A 235 2.54 3.87 6.59
C LEU A 235 3.43 4.64 5.60
N ALA A 236 4.40 3.96 4.98
CA ALA A 236 5.24 4.54 3.94
C ALA A 236 4.45 4.92 2.68
N LYS A 237 3.49 4.08 2.26
CA LYS A 237 2.62 4.35 1.10
C LYS A 237 1.65 5.50 1.33
N LEU A 238 1.18 5.65 2.56
CA LEU A 238 0.31 6.77 2.95
C LEU A 238 1.09 8.08 3.12
N GLY A 239 2.42 8.05 3.16
CA GLY A 239 3.25 9.24 3.32
C GLY A 239 3.05 9.92 4.67
N VAL A 240 2.71 9.14 5.71
CA VAL A 240 2.44 9.66 7.06
C VAL A 240 3.76 10.05 7.72
N GLU A 241 3.77 11.22 8.38
CA GLU A 241 4.87 11.62 9.24
C GLU A 241 4.82 10.83 10.55
N LEU A 242 5.83 9.98 10.78
CA LEU A 242 5.94 9.13 11.96
C LEU A 242 6.92 9.72 12.97
N PRO A 243 6.66 9.57 14.28
CA PRO A 243 7.67 9.88 15.29
C PRO A 243 8.91 8.99 15.10
N GLY A 244 10.09 9.60 14.92
CA GLY A 244 11.36 8.89 14.76
C GLY A 244 11.59 7.79 15.82
N PRO A 245 11.39 8.05 17.12
CA PRO A 245 11.55 7.03 18.17
C PRO A 245 10.61 5.83 18.03
N TRP A 246 9.40 6.04 17.50
CA TRP A 246 8.44 4.95 17.25
C TRP A 246 8.95 4.06 16.11
N LEU A 247 9.43 4.68 15.04
CA LEU A 247 9.98 3.97 13.89
C LEU A 247 11.27 3.21 14.26
N ASP A 248 12.15 3.81 15.08
CA ASP A 248 13.34 3.14 15.60
C ASP A 248 13.01 1.87 16.39
N LYS A 249 11.99 1.92 17.26
CA LYS A 249 11.53 0.74 18.01
C LYS A 249 10.99 -0.35 17.07
N LEU A 250 10.20 0.03 16.06
CA LEU A 250 9.68 -0.92 15.06
C LEU A 250 10.82 -1.58 14.28
N LEU A 251 11.80 -0.79 13.84
CA LEU A 251 12.96 -1.26 13.09
C LEU A 251 13.86 -2.16 13.94
N LEU A 252 14.04 -1.84 15.21
CA LEU A 252 14.72 -2.72 16.15
C LEU A 252 14.01 -4.08 16.21
N VAL A 253 12.69 -4.12 16.41
CA VAL A 253 11.95 -5.39 16.45
C VAL A 253 12.06 -6.15 15.11
N ALA A 254 12.03 -5.45 13.97
CA ALA A 254 12.26 -6.05 12.67
C ALA A 254 13.67 -6.68 12.58
N GLN A 255 14.71 -5.98 13.07
CA GLN A 255 16.09 -6.47 13.09
C GLN A 255 16.23 -7.80 13.82
N TRP A 256 15.62 -7.94 14.99
CA TRP A 256 15.64 -9.20 15.76
C TRP A 256 14.96 -10.36 15.01
N ARG A 257 14.04 -10.06 14.10
CA ARG A 257 13.29 -11.05 13.32
C ARG A 257 13.86 -11.28 11.92
N PHE A 258 14.83 -10.50 11.46
CA PHE A 258 15.46 -10.62 10.14
C PHE A 258 15.86 -12.03 9.70
N PRO A 259 16.41 -12.91 10.58
CA PRO A 259 16.68 -14.29 10.18
C PRO A 259 15.45 -15.04 9.66
N SER A 260 14.26 -14.74 10.21
CA SER A 260 12.98 -15.33 9.79
C SER A 260 12.34 -14.65 8.57
N PHE A 261 12.86 -13.51 8.11
CA PHE A 261 12.28 -12.80 6.97
C PHE A 261 12.70 -13.48 5.66
N PRO A 262 11.75 -13.77 4.75
CA PRO A 262 12.08 -14.09 3.37
C PRO A 262 12.58 -12.83 2.63
N ALA A 263 13.28 -13.04 1.52
CA ALA A 263 13.84 -11.99 0.66
C ALA A 263 12.85 -10.85 0.35
N ARG A 264 11.61 -11.22 -0.01
CA ARG A 264 10.52 -10.28 -0.26
C ARG A 264 10.30 -9.29 0.89
N LEU A 265 10.18 -9.78 2.12
CA LEU A 265 9.88 -8.92 3.27
C LEU A 265 11.06 -8.02 3.63
N LEU A 266 12.30 -8.50 3.47
CA LEU A 266 13.50 -7.66 3.65
C LEU A 266 13.49 -6.47 2.67
N SER A 267 13.12 -6.72 1.40
CA SER A 267 13.02 -5.66 0.40
C SER A 267 11.92 -4.63 0.75
N ILE A 268 10.78 -5.10 1.27
CA ILE A 268 9.67 -4.24 1.67
C ILE A 268 10.07 -3.35 2.84
N VAL A 269 10.68 -3.90 3.89
CA VAL A 269 11.10 -3.09 5.05
C VAL A 269 12.15 -2.06 4.62
N ALA A 270 13.13 -2.43 3.80
CA ALA A 270 14.14 -1.50 3.31
C ALA A 270 13.51 -0.36 2.49
N TRP A 271 12.66 -0.70 1.51
CA TRP A 271 11.97 0.28 0.68
C TRP A 271 11.09 1.22 1.50
N SER A 272 10.33 0.67 2.44
CA SER A 272 9.40 1.45 3.27
C SER A 272 10.15 2.43 4.17
N THR A 273 11.23 1.97 4.79
CA THR A 273 12.07 2.81 5.66
C THR A 273 12.76 3.93 4.89
N ALA A 274 13.29 3.61 3.70
CA ALA A 274 13.89 4.60 2.82
C ALA A 274 12.85 5.60 2.28
N THR A 275 11.62 5.16 2.03
CA THR A 275 10.50 6.02 1.58
C THR A 275 10.07 7.00 2.66
N LEU A 276 10.02 6.55 3.92
CA LEU A 276 9.78 7.39 5.10
C LEU A 276 10.93 8.37 5.41
N ASN A 277 12.00 8.37 4.60
CA ASN A 277 13.18 9.20 4.77
C ASN A 277 13.87 9.04 6.15
N HIS A 278 13.69 7.88 6.77
CA HIS A 278 14.31 7.55 8.05
C HIS A 278 15.60 6.79 7.82
N ARG A 279 16.66 7.18 8.54
CA ARG A 279 17.96 6.51 8.46
C ARG A 279 18.11 5.56 9.65
N PRO A 280 18.12 4.23 9.44
CA PRO A 280 18.35 3.28 10.52
C PRO A 280 19.75 3.43 11.14
N GLN A 281 19.89 2.93 12.37
CA GLN A 281 21.17 2.83 13.07
C GLN A 281 22.14 1.87 12.35
N GLN A 282 23.43 2.00 12.64
CA GLN A 282 24.47 1.25 11.93
C GLN A 282 24.34 -0.26 12.16
N GLU A 283 23.97 -0.68 13.36
CA GLU A 283 23.74 -2.07 13.75
C GLU A 283 22.65 -2.72 12.91
N TRP A 284 21.55 -1.99 12.70
CA TRP A 284 20.44 -2.43 11.86
C TRP A 284 20.91 -2.66 10.43
N LEU A 285 21.68 -1.72 9.88
CA LEU A 285 22.17 -1.80 8.51
C LEU A 285 23.12 -2.98 8.31
N MET A 286 24.02 -3.24 9.28
CA MET A 286 24.92 -4.40 9.24
C MET A 286 24.14 -5.73 9.24
N CYS A 287 23.17 -5.90 10.14
CA CYS A 287 22.32 -7.10 10.18
C CYS A 287 21.49 -7.26 8.90
N PHE A 288 20.98 -6.16 8.37
CA PHE A 288 20.24 -6.16 7.11
C PHE A 288 21.11 -6.64 5.94
N GLU A 289 22.33 -6.09 5.81
CA GLU A 289 23.28 -6.50 4.76
C GLU A 289 23.67 -7.97 4.85
N GLU A 290 23.91 -8.47 6.07
CA GLU A 290 24.19 -9.89 6.29
C GLU A 290 23.06 -10.77 5.76
N GLN A 291 21.80 -10.43 6.06
CA GLN A 291 20.66 -11.19 5.57
C GLN A 291 20.46 -11.09 4.05
N VAL A 292 20.66 -9.90 3.47
CA VAL A 292 20.59 -9.72 2.01
C VAL A 292 21.65 -10.58 1.32
N ARG A 293 22.87 -10.67 1.87
CA ARG A 293 23.93 -11.53 1.34
C ARG A 293 23.60 -13.02 1.50
N ALA A 294 23.10 -13.42 2.67
CA ALA A 294 22.76 -14.81 2.96
C ALA A 294 21.65 -15.34 2.05
N LYS A 295 20.64 -14.50 1.77
CA LYS A 295 19.45 -14.86 0.97
C LYS A 295 19.50 -14.32 -0.46
N PHE A 296 20.69 -13.89 -0.93
CA PHE A 296 20.83 -13.13 -2.17
C PHE A 296 20.23 -13.81 -3.41
N LEU A 297 20.32 -15.15 -3.48
CA LEU A 297 19.80 -15.94 -4.61
C LEU A 297 18.26 -16.09 -4.59
N ASP A 298 17.63 -15.87 -3.44
CA ASP A 298 16.19 -15.99 -3.25
C ASP A 298 15.45 -14.72 -3.70
N PHE A 299 16.16 -13.61 -3.86
CA PHE A 299 15.56 -12.37 -4.32
C PHE A 299 15.24 -12.42 -5.83
N THR A 300 14.10 -11.86 -6.17
CA THR A 300 13.76 -11.47 -7.54
C THR A 300 14.51 -10.19 -7.94
N GLY A 301 14.64 -9.94 -9.25
CA GLY A 301 15.29 -8.72 -9.74
C GLY A 301 14.62 -7.43 -9.25
N HIS A 302 13.29 -7.45 -9.12
CA HIS A 302 12.52 -6.31 -8.58
C HIS A 302 12.84 -6.02 -7.11
N GLU A 303 12.89 -7.06 -6.27
CA GLU A 303 13.19 -6.92 -4.84
C GLU A 303 14.63 -6.41 -4.64
N LEU A 304 15.58 -6.89 -5.43
CA LEU A 304 16.96 -6.41 -5.43
C LEU A 304 17.07 -4.94 -5.85
N ALA A 305 16.25 -4.49 -6.81
CA ALA A 305 16.19 -3.09 -7.19
C ALA A 305 15.68 -2.20 -6.05
N CYS A 306 14.67 -2.67 -5.31
CA CYS A 306 14.18 -2.00 -4.11
C CYS A 306 15.27 -1.92 -3.02
N VAL A 307 16.02 -3.00 -2.79
CA VAL A 307 17.14 -3.02 -1.83
C VAL A 307 18.23 -2.03 -2.26
N ALA A 308 18.64 -2.05 -3.53
CA ALA A 308 19.70 -1.18 -4.05
C ALA A 308 19.32 0.31 -3.94
N TRP A 309 18.07 0.64 -4.27
CA TRP A 309 17.51 1.98 -4.11
C TRP A 309 17.54 2.43 -2.63
N SER A 310 17.12 1.55 -1.73
CA SER A 310 17.05 1.83 -0.29
C SER A 310 18.44 2.05 0.31
N LEU A 311 19.41 1.20 -0.01
CA LEU A 311 20.79 1.34 0.43
C LEU A 311 21.39 2.68 0.00
N ARG A 312 21.07 3.14 -1.22
CA ARG A 312 21.53 4.46 -1.68
C ARG A 312 20.97 5.60 -0.83
N ARG A 313 19.69 5.53 -0.45
CA ARG A 313 19.06 6.52 0.43
C ARG A 313 19.58 6.47 1.86
N PHE A 314 20.02 5.31 2.34
CA PHE A 314 20.70 5.18 3.63
C PHE A 314 22.15 5.72 3.63
N GLY A 315 22.66 6.14 2.47
CA GLY A 315 23.98 6.76 2.32
C GLY A 315 25.10 5.80 1.95
N TYR A 316 24.79 4.58 1.48
CA TYR A 316 25.82 3.63 1.07
C TYR A 316 26.56 4.06 -0.21
N SER A 317 27.87 3.79 -0.21
CA SER A 317 28.74 3.94 -1.38
C SER A 317 28.65 2.70 -2.26
N THR A 318 28.56 2.92 -3.57
CA THR A 318 28.49 1.85 -4.58
C THR A 318 29.84 1.17 -4.83
N ARG A 319 30.96 1.80 -4.45
CA ARG A 319 32.32 1.34 -4.84
C ARG A 319 32.88 0.22 -3.97
N ASN A 320 32.52 0.14 -2.69
CA ASN A 320 33.08 -0.81 -1.72
C ASN A 320 32.00 -1.55 -0.93
N ASN A 321 30.88 -1.89 -1.57
CA ASN A 321 29.80 -2.60 -0.90
C ASN A 321 29.58 -3.96 -1.56
N ALA A 322 29.65 -5.03 -0.77
CA ALA A 322 29.52 -6.41 -1.23
C ALA A 322 28.15 -6.68 -1.88
N VAL A 323 27.08 -6.06 -1.38
CA VAL A 323 25.73 -6.19 -1.96
C VAL A 323 25.70 -5.57 -3.37
N PHE A 324 26.27 -4.38 -3.55
CA PHE A 324 26.37 -3.74 -4.87
C PHE A 324 27.24 -4.55 -5.85
N TYR A 325 28.33 -5.14 -5.38
CA TYR A 325 29.14 -6.04 -6.20
C TYR A 325 28.35 -7.28 -6.66
N MET A 326 27.59 -7.91 -5.75
CA MET A 326 26.77 -9.09 -6.06
C MET A 326 25.64 -8.72 -7.04
N LEU A 327 24.99 -7.56 -6.86
CA LEU A 327 23.95 -7.04 -7.76
C LEU A 327 24.45 -6.90 -9.21
N GLN A 328 25.66 -6.37 -9.40
CA GLN A 328 26.26 -6.20 -10.73
C GLN A 328 26.54 -7.53 -11.46
N LYS A 329 26.61 -8.65 -10.73
CA LYS A 329 26.93 -9.98 -11.28
C LYS A 329 25.68 -10.83 -11.56
N GLN A 330 24.49 -10.39 -11.16
CA GLN A 330 23.29 -11.21 -11.26
C GLN A 330 22.44 -10.88 -12.50
N HIS A 331 22.29 -11.87 -13.38
CA HIS A 331 21.52 -11.73 -14.62
C HIS A 331 20.03 -11.41 -14.38
N ARG A 332 19.42 -11.94 -13.31
CA ARG A 332 18.01 -11.67 -12.95
C ARG A 332 17.76 -10.22 -12.55
N PHE A 333 18.74 -9.58 -11.92
CA PHE A 333 18.69 -8.16 -11.61
C PHE A 333 18.84 -7.35 -12.90
N LEU A 334 19.85 -7.68 -13.73
CA LEU A 334 20.09 -7.00 -15.00
C LEU A 334 18.94 -7.14 -16.02
N ALA A 335 18.14 -8.20 -15.92
CA ALA A 335 17.01 -8.50 -16.80
C ALA A 335 15.64 -8.04 -16.24
N ALA A 336 15.59 -7.41 -15.06
CA ALA A 336 14.32 -6.90 -14.52
C ALA A 336 13.83 -5.69 -15.32
N ASP A 337 12.54 -5.64 -15.66
CA ASP A 337 11.95 -4.44 -16.26
C ASP A 337 11.89 -3.32 -15.22
N PHE A 338 12.77 -2.34 -15.39
CA PHE A 338 12.99 -1.25 -14.44
C PHE A 338 12.03 -0.06 -14.62
N GLU A 339 11.10 -0.12 -15.58
CA GLU A 339 10.10 0.93 -15.81
C GLU A 339 9.21 1.19 -14.57
N ILE A 340 9.07 0.20 -13.68
CA ILE A 340 8.23 0.27 -12.48
C ILE A 340 8.84 1.17 -11.38
N LEU A 341 10.15 1.44 -11.39
CA LEU A 341 10.77 2.41 -10.45
C LEU A 341 10.52 3.87 -10.87
N SER A 342 9.86 4.09 -12.01
CA SER A 342 9.51 5.40 -12.58
C SER A 342 10.67 6.40 -12.71
N ASN A 343 11.94 5.95 -12.57
CA ASN A 343 13.08 6.85 -12.55
C ASN A 343 14.38 6.21 -13.12
N PRO A 344 14.62 6.32 -14.44
CA PRO A 344 15.84 5.83 -15.07
C PRO A 344 17.12 6.60 -14.65
N LYS A 345 17.02 7.80 -14.06
CA LYS A 345 18.19 8.50 -13.48
C LYS A 345 18.71 7.82 -12.22
N LEU A 346 17.79 7.26 -11.43
CA LEU A 346 18.10 6.50 -10.22
C LEU A 346 18.85 5.21 -10.57
N LEU A 347 18.50 4.57 -11.69
CA LEU A 347 19.22 3.40 -12.23
C LEU A 347 20.71 3.72 -12.52
N ARG A 348 20.98 4.87 -13.17
CA ARG A 348 22.36 5.34 -13.45
C ARG A 348 23.13 5.65 -12.18
N GLN A 349 22.44 6.18 -11.16
CA GLN A 349 23.06 6.52 -9.86
C GLN A 349 23.32 5.29 -8.98
N VAL A 350 22.45 4.28 -9.03
CA VAL A 350 22.54 3.04 -8.24
C VAL A 350 23.59 2.09 -8.82
N LEU A 351 23.64 1.93 -10.14
CA LEU A 351 24.57 0.98 -10.78
C LEU A 351 25.94 1.58 -11.11
N GLY A 352 26.08 2.91 -11.12
CA GLY A 352 27.30 3.56 -11.56
C GLY A 352 27.72 3.14 -12.98
N TRP A 353 26.77 2.73 -13.82
CA TRP A 353 27.08 2.16 -15.13
C TRP A 353 27.52 3.28 -16.10
N LYS A 354 28.83 3.27 -16.37
CA LYS A 354 29.60 3.86 -17.48
C LYS A 354 28.87 4.83 -18.41
N SER A 355 29.14 6.12 -18.24
CA SER A 355 29.28 7.09 -19.35
C SER A 355 30.77 7.19 -19.76
N ALA A 356 31.45 6.07 -19.94
CA ALA A 356 32.86 6.02 -20.35
C ALA A 356 33.11 5.01 -21.48
N ALA A 357 32.09 4.71 -22.27
CA ALA A 357 32.19 3.83 -23.45
C ALA A 357 31.39 4.39 -24.64
N ALA A 358 31.38 5.71 -24.79
CA ALA A 358 30.84 6.42 -25.96
C ALA A 358 31.66 7.69 -26.25
N SER A 359 32.99 7.59 -26.15
CA SER A 359 33.95 8.59 -26.65
C SER A 359 35.20 7.92 -27.22
N SER A 360 35.00 6.80 -27.90
CA SER A 360 36.00 6.16 -28.77
C SER A 360 35.25 5.65 -29.99
N GLY A 361 34.77 6.60 -30.78
CA GLY A 361 33.97 6.37 -31.97
C GLY A 361 33.53 7.73 -32.49
N GLU A 362 34.21 8.13 -33.56
CA GLU A 362 33.96 9.31 -34.43
C GLU A 362 34.79 10.57 -34.16
N GLN A 363 35.32 11.07 -35.30
CA GLN A 363 36.10 12.27 -35.61
C GLN A 363 37.63 12.06 -35.50
N ASP A 364 38.43 12.05 -36.58
CA ASP A 364 38.33 12.85 -37.80
C ASP A 364 38.85 12.12 -39.06
N ASP A 365 38.02 12.10 -40.10
CA ASP A 365 38.45 12.11 -41.50
C ASP A 365 37.92 13.44 -42.07
N ASP A 366 38.81 14.42 -42.25
CA ASP A 366 38.53 15.58 -43.09
C ASP A 366 39.81 16.00 -43.82
N GLY A 367 39.77 15.91 -45.14
CA GLY A 367 40.87 16.27 -46.01
C GLY A 367 40.70 17.68 -46.56
N SER A 368 41.80 18.47 -46.62
CA SER A 368 42.15 19.24 -47.83
C SER A 368 43.44 20.07 -47.71
N SER A 369 44.33 19.78 -48.64
CA SER A 369 45.35 20.60 -49.31
C SER A 369 45.74 22.01 -48.79
N ARG A 370 47.05 22.22 -48.56
CA ARG A 370 47.91 23.15 -49.35
C ARG A 370 49.37 23.24 -48.86
N ASN A 371 50.29 22.90 -49.77
CA ASN A 371 51.64 23.47 -50.05
C ASN A 371 52.36 24.33 -48.98
N HIS A 372 53.59 23.95 -48.60
CA HIS A 372 54.84 24.61 -49.02
C HIS A 372 56.11 23.98 -48.41
N ASN A 373 57.02 23.54 -49.29
CA ASN A 373 58.48 23.74 -49.31
C ASN A 373 59.34 23.71 -48.02
N GLY A 374 60.47 23.00 -48.11
CA GLY A 374 61.73 23.39 -47.46
C GLY A 374 62.47 22.22 -46.78
N GLY A 375 63.54 21.74 -47.41
CA GLY A 375 64.38 20.64 -46.93
C GLY A 375 65.45 21.01 -45.90
N LEU A 376 66.45 20.11 -45.83
CA LEU A 376 67.63 20.06 -44.94
C LEU A 376 67.30 19.41 -43.59
N GLY A 377 67.98 18.36 -43.09
CA GLY A 377 69.30 17.83 -43.39
C GLY A 377 70.07 17.67 -42.08
N GLY A 378 70.55 16.46 -41.80
CA GLY A 378 71.52 16.14 -40.73
C GLY A 378 70.94 15.92 -39.34
N GLU A 379 71.50 15.11 -38.46
CA GLU A 379 72.54 14.07 -38.51
C GLU A 379 72.65 13.54 -37.06
N SER A 380 72.96 12.24 -36.90
CA SER A 380 73.84 11.68 -35.86
C SER A 380 73.47 11.76 -34.35
N VAL A 381 73.00 10.64 -33.79
CA VAL A 381 73.74 9.64 -32.93
C VAL A 381 74.80 10.21 -31.94
N PRO A 382 75.05 9.59 -30.75
CA PRO A 382 74.66 8.24 -30.29
C PRO A 382 73.69 8.15 -29.11
#